data_AF-A0A2E7BCT1-F1
#
_entry.id   AF-A0A2E7BCT1-F1
#
_cell.length_a   1.000
_cell.length_b   1.000
_cell.length_c   1.000
_cell.angle_alpha   90.00
_cell.angle_beta   90.00
_cell.angle_gamma   90.00
#
_symmetry.space_group_name_H-M   'P 1'
#
loop_
_entity.id
_entity.type
_entity.pdbx_description
1 polymer ?
#
loop_
_entity_poly.entity_id
_entity_poly.type
_entity_poly.pdbx_seq_one_letter_code
_entity_poly.pdbx_strand_id
1 'polypeptide(L)'
;MHPILNRATALLLPHQCVNCRQFADTTGLCAACWSAVAPITAPMTRQCGLPLAEMLEDGICAACWATPPKISRIRSALRYDDASRSLILKLKHGDGLQLVPFG
;
A
#
# COMPACT_ATOMS: atom_id res chain seq x y z
N MET A 1 6.41 -10.59 29.64
CA MET A 1 6.79 -10.74 28.21
C MET A 1 8.28 -11.06 28.16
N HIS A 2 8.68 -12.30 27.88
CA HIS A 2 10.09 -12.74 28.01
C HIS A 2 10.86 -12.50 26.69
N PRO A 3 11.76 -11.50 26.61
CA PRO A 3 12.41 -11.09 25.36
C PRO A 3 13.30 -12.19 24.75
N ILE A 4 13.82 -13.09 25.57
CA ILE A 4 14.66 -14.22 25.13
C ILE A 4 13.83 -15.22 24.31
N LEU A 5 12.58 -15.48 24.73
CA LEU A 5 11.68 -16.41 24.05
C LEU A 5 11.35 -15.91 22.65
N ASN A 6 11.04 -14.62 22.48
CA ASN A 6 10.73 -14.03 21.16
C ASN A 6 11.91 -14.11 20.17
N ARG A 7 13.16 -13.95 20.65
CA ARG A 7 14.35 -14.00 19.79
C ARG A 7 14.63 -15.43 19.31
N ALA A 8 14.44 -16.43 20.17
CA ALA A 8 14.57 -17.83 19.80
C ALA A 8 13.52 -18.23 18.75
N THR A 9 12.27 -17.76 18.90
CA THR A 9 11.19 -18.02 17.93
C THR A 9 11.48 -17.39 16.58
N ALA A 10 11.97 -16.14 16.55
CA ALA A 10 12.33 -15.47 15.29
C ALA A 10 13.48 -16.18 14.54
N LEU A 11 14.37 -16.86 15.27
CA LEU A 11 15.45 -17.64 14.68
C LEU A 11 14.96 -18.96 14.04
N LEU A 12 14.01 -19.63 14.70
CA LEU A 12 13.44 -20.91 14.25
C LEU A 12 12.34 -20.72 13.19
N LEU A 13 11.61 -19.61 13.27
CA LEU A 13 10.46 -19.28 12.43
C LEU A 13 10.61 -17.84 11.89
N PRO A 14 11.60 -17.60 11.01
CA PRO A 14 11.84 -16.27 10.48
C PRO A 14 10.65 -15.78 9.65
N HIS A 15 10.35 -14.49 9.75
CA HIS A 15 9.33 -13.87 8.93
C HIS A 15 9.75 -13.87 7.46
N GLN A 16 8.78 -14.06 6.58
CA GLN A 16 8.96 -13.96 5.13
C GLN A 16 8.10 -12.84 4.58
N CYS A 17 8.63 -12.14 3.57
CA CYS A 17 7.90 -11.15 2.82
C CYS A 17 6.67 -11.79 2.17
N VAL A 18 5.48 -11.21 2.40
CA VAL A 18 4.21 -11.69 1.85
C VAL A 18 4.14 -11.59 0.33
N ASN A 19 5.05 -10.83 -0.30
CA ASN A 19 5.14 -10.70 -1.76
C ASN A 19 6.20 -11.61 -2.38
N CYS A 20 7.48 -11.41 -2.05
CA CYS A 20 8.62 -12.10 -2.69
C CYS A 20 9.12 -13.33 -1.94
N ARG A 21 8.56 -13.63 -0.75
CA ARG A 21 8.91 -14.78 0.11
C ARG A 21 10.34 -14.81 0.65
N GLN A 22 11.16 -13.79 0.42
CA GLN A 22 12.46 -13.64 1.06
C GLN A 22 12.32 -13.35 2.56
N PHE A 23 13.33 -13.70 3.36
CA PHE A 23 13.35 -13.38 4.79
C PHE A 23 13.26 -11.86 5.02
N ALA A 24 12.50 -11.48 6.03
CA ALA A 24 12.25 -10.09 6.39
C ALA A 24 12.34 -9.91 7.91
N ASP A 25 12.78 -8.74 8.34
CA ASP A 25 12.89 -8.40 9.77
C ASP A 25 11.52 -8.06 10.39
N THR A 26 10.54 -7.73 9.56
CA THR A 26 9.18 -7.36 9.97
C THR A 26 8.13 -8.25 9.30
N THR A 27 6.93 -8.28 9.86
CA THR A 27 5.76 -8.86 9.19
C THR A 27 5.35 -8.01 7.99
N GLY A 28 4.69 -8.62 7.00
CA GLY A 28 4.25 -7.93 5.79
C GLY A 28 5.32 -7.90 4.67
N LEU A 29 5.58 -6.71 4.11
CA LEU A 29 6.54 -6.55 3.02
C LEU A 29 7.95 -6.32 3.55
N CYS A 30 8.96 -6.87 2.86
CA CYS A 30 10.36 -6.49 3.09
C CYS A 30 10.65 -5.08 2.57
N ALA A 31 11.78 -4.49 2.98
CA ALA A 31 12.18 -3.14 2.59
C ALA A 31 12.25 -2.94 1.06
N ALA A 32 12.73 -3.93 0.31
CA ALA A 32 12.78 -3.87 -1.15
C ALA A 32 11.37 -3.83 -1.78
N CYS A 33 10.44 -4.66 -1.32
CA CYS A 33 9.06 -4.63 -1.81
C CYS A 33 8.32 -3.36 -1.38
N TRP A 34 8.59 -2.84 -0.19
CA TRP A 34 8.09 -1.53 0.25
C TRP A 34 8.58 -0.39 -0.63
N SER A 35 9.85 -0.42 -1.03
CA SER A 35 10.45 0.62 -1.88
C SER A 35 9.94 0.56 -3.33
N ALA A 36 9.38 -0.58 -3.75
CA ALA A 36 8.89 -0.79 -5.10
C ALA A 36 7.45 -0.29 -5.32
N VAL A 37 6.63 -0.19 -4.28
CA VAL A 37 5.29 0.39 -4.41
C VAL A 37 5.38 1.91 -4.53
N ALA A 38 4.47 2.53 -5.27
CA ALA A 38 4.44 3.98 -5.46
C ALA A 38 3.33 4.64 -4.62
N PRO A 39 3.64 5.27 -3.47
CA PRO A 39 2.64 5.96 -2.67
C PRO A 39 2.06 7.16 -3.40
N ILE A 40 0.76 7.41 -3.20
CA ILE A 40 0.12 8.64 -3.63
C ILE A 40 0.18 9.63 -2.45
N THR A 41 1.09 10.59 -2.57
CA THR A 41 1.27 11.70 -1.63
C THR A 41 0.92 13.04 -2.28
N ALA A 42 0.97 14.13 -1.52
CA ALA A 42 0.76 15.47 -2.09
C ALA A 42 1.88 15.79 -3.11
N PRO A 43 1.57 16.57 -4.17
CA PRO A 43 0.27 17.17 -4.47
C PRO A 43 -0.71 16.19 -5.15
N MET A 44 -1.97 16.23 -4.73
CA MET A 44 -3.06 15.45 -5.32
C MET A 44 -4.38 16.20 -5.17
N THR A 45 -5.36 15.95 -6.04
CA THR A 45 -6.67 16.59 -5.89
C THR A 45 -7.40 16.10 -4.64
N ARG A 46 -8.12 17.02 -3.98
CA ARG A 46 -8.91 16.74 -2.79
C ARG A 46 -10.16 15.91 -3.07
N GLN A 47 -10.63 15.83 -4.32
CA GLN A 47 -11.88 15.15 -4.67
C GLN A 47 -11.67 13.71 -5.17
N CYS A 48 -11.09 13.48 -6.35
CA CYS A 48 -10.89 12.10 -6.84
C CYS A 48 -9.55 11.46 -6.42
N GLY A 49 -8.65 12.19 -5.75
CA GLY A 49 -7.34 11.68 -5.33
C GLY A 49 -6.32 11.50 -6.45
N LEU A 50 -6.58 12.02 -7.65
CA LEU A 50 -5.61 12.07 -8.76
C LEU A 50 -4.31 12.78 -8.32
N PRO A 51 -3.13 12.15 -8.48
CA PRO A 51 -1.84 12.81 -8.30
C PRO A 51 -1.68 13.97 -9.27
N LEU A 52 -1.16 15.10 -8.79
CA LEU A 52 -0.95 16.31 -9.57
C LEU A 52 0.56 16.57 -9.72
N ALA A 53 0.94 17.32 -10.75
CA ALA A 53 2.33 17.78 -10.89
C ALA A 53 2.65 18.88 -9.87
N GLU A 54 1.68 19.75 -9.60
CA GLU A 54 1.76 20.86 -8.67
C GLU A 54 0.45 21.04 -7.90
N MET A 55 0.48 21.81 -6.82
CA MET A 55 -0.72 22.09 -6.03
C MET A 55 -1.58 23.12 -6.77
N LEU A 56 -2.83 22.76 -7.03
CA LEU A 56 -3.84 23.67 -7.59
C LEU A 56 -4.38 24.57 -6.47
N GLU A 57 -4.72 25.83 -6.79
CA GLU A 57 -5.25 26.80 -5.82
C GLU A 57 -6.55 26.30 -5.16
N ASP A 58 -7.46 25.74 -5.95
CA ASP A 58 -8.71 25.13 -5.48
C ASP A 58 -8.55 23.67 -5.03
N GLY A 59 -7.40 23.05 -5.30
CA GLY A 59 -7.12 21.64 -5.05
C GLY A 59 -8.04 20.66 -5.80
N ILE A 60 -8.71 21.08 -6.87
CA ILE A 60 -9.67 20.26 -7.64
C ILE A 60 -9.18 20.12 -9.08
N CYS A 61 -9.04 18.89 -9.58
CA CYS A 61 -8.61 18.69 -10.96
C CYS A 61 -9.72 19.05 -11.96
N ALA A 62 -9.34 19.37 -13.20
CA ALA A 62 -10.28 19.75 -14.26
C ALA A 62 -11.39 18.70 -14.50
N ALA A 63 -11.07 17.41 -14.40
CA ALA A 63 -12.06 16.34 -14.55
C ALA A 63 -13.14 16.37 -13.44
N CYS A 64 -12.75 16.67 -12.20
CA CYS A 64 -13.68 16.81 -11.09
C CYS A 64 -14.51 18.09 -11.18
N TRP A 65 -13.96 19.18 -11.74
CA TRP A 65 -14.73 20.39 -12.03
C TRP A 65 -15.79 20.18 -13.11
N ALA A 66 -15.41 19.54 -14.22
CA ALA A 66 -16.30 19.30 -15.35
C ALA A 66 -17.43 18.34 -15.00
N THR A 67 -17.10 17.25 -14.29
CA THR A 67 -18.06 16.22 -13.89
C THR A 67 -17.80 15.80 -12.45
N PRO A 68 -18.37 16.52 -11.47
CA PRO A 68 -18.18 16.23 -10.06
C PRO A 68 -18.59 14.77 -9.70
N PRO A 69 -17.71 14.00 -9.04
CA PRO A 69 -18.09 12.69 -8.50
C PRO A 69 -19.26 12.79 -7.51
N LYS A 70 -20.13 11.78 -7.48
CA LYS A 70 -21.24 11.67 -6.53
C LYS A 70 -20.79 11.50 -5.06
N ILE A 71 -19.52 11.14 -4.87
CA ILE A 71 -18.89 10.98 -3.55
C ILE A 71 -17.99 12.18 -3.28
N SER A 72 -18.01 12.65 -2.03
CA SER A 72 -17.29 13.85 -1.61
C SER A 72 -15.78 13.73 -1.74
N ARG A 73 -15.23 12.52 -1.58
CA ARG A 73 -13.79 12.27 -1.64
C ARG A 73 -13.46 10.81 -1.97
N ILE A 74 -12.40 10.63 -2.75
CA ILE A 74 -11.76 9.35 -3.05
C ILE A 74 -10.29 9.47 -2.65
N ARG A 75 -9.74 8.43 -2.00
CA ARG A 75 -8.31 8.35 -1.70
C ARG A 75 -7.78 6.94 -1.92
N SER A 76 -6.71 6.84 -2.70
CA SER A 76 -5.87 5.65 -2.76
C SER A 76 -4.57 5.87 -1.99
N ALA A 77 -4.05 4.80 -1.40
CA ALA A 77 -2.75 4.81 -0.74
C ALA A 77 -1.60 4.73 -1.78
N LEU A 78 -1.80 3.95 -2.85
CA LEU A 78 -0.78 3.61 -3.84
C LEU A 78 -1.29 3.89 -5.26
N ARG A 79 -0.38 4.18 -6.19
CA ARG A 79 -0.66 4.12 -7.63
C ARG A 79 -0.84 2.66 -8.02
N TYR A 80 -1.78 2.40 -8.94
CA TYR A 80 -1.94 1.06 -9.51
C TYR A 80 -0.93 0.87 -10.64
N ASP A 81 0.07 0.04 -10.38
CA ASP A 81 1.24 -0.26 -11.20
C ASP A 81 1.65 -1.73 -10.98
N ASP A 82 2.74 -2.20 -11.59
CA ASP A 82 3.13 -3.60 -11.50
C ASP A 82 3.38 -4.07 -10.05
N ALA A 83 4.00 -3.25 -9.21
CA ALA A 83 4.29 -3.58 -7.83
C ALA A 83 2.99 -3.78 -7.02
N SER A 84 2.12 -2.76 -7.01
CA SER A 84 0.84 -2.80 -6.31
C SER A 84 -0.15 -3.80 -6.91
N ARG A 85 -0.18 -3.96 -8.24
CA ARG A 85 -1.00 -4.94 -8.95
C ARG A 85 -0.69 -6.36 -8.50
N SER A 86 0.58 -6.70 -8.35
CA SER A 86 0.97 -8.04 -7.88
C SER A 86 0.37 -8.38 -6.50
N LEU A 87 0.37 -7.40 -5.59
CA LEU A 87 -0.20 -7.53 -4.24
C LEU A 87 -1.73 -7.64 -4.30
N ILE A 88 -2.38 -6.75 -5.06
CA ILE A 88 -3.84 -6.69 -5.18
C ILE A 88 -4.40 -7.97 -5.80
N LEU A 89 -3.76 -8.49 -6.86
CA LEU A 89 -4.21 -9.72 -7.50
C LEU A 89 -4.00 -10.95 -6.61
N LYS A 90 -2.87 -11.03 -5.89
CA LYS A 90 -2.66 -12.09 -4.88
C LYS A 90 -3.74 -12.04 -3.80
N LEU A 91 -4.09 -10.86 -3.31
CA LEU A 91 -5.15 -10.69 -2.31
C LEU A 91 -6.52 -11.10 -2.87
N LYS A 92 -6.91 -10.59 -4.04
CA LYS A 92 -8.26 -10.80 -4.59
C LYS A 92 -8.50 -12.20 -5.15
N HIS A 93 -7.46 -12.84 -5.67
CA HIS A 93 -7.60 -14.03 -6.51
C HIS A 93 -6.57 -15.14 -6.22
N GLY A 94 -5.62 -14.91 -5.32
CA GLY A 94 -4.52 -15.84 -5.05
C GLY A 94 -4.46 -16.30 -3.60
N ASP A 95 -5.60 -16.35 -2.91
CA ASP A 95 -5.74 -16.74 -1.50
C ASP A 95 -4.76 -16.00 -0.56
N GLY A 96 -4.44 -14.75 -0.89
CA GLY A 96 -3.43 -13.95 -0.22
C GLY A 96 -3.84 -13.35 1.12
N LEU A 97 -4.55 -14.08 1.99
CA LEU A 97 -5.07 -13.55 3.26
C LEU A 97 -3.96 -13.02 4.19
N GLN A 98 -2.73 -13.54 4.08
CA GLN A 98 -1.56 -13.03 4.80
C GLN A 98 -1.19 -11.57 4.47
N LEU A 99 -1.77 -10.98 3.41
CA LEU A 99 -1.62 -9.57 3.06
C LEU A 99 -2.51 -8.65 3.91
N VAL A 100 -3.47 -9.21 4.65
CA VAL A 100 -4.39 -8.47 5.52
C VAL A 100 -3.86 -8.51 6.96
N PRO A 101 -3.71 -7.37 7.65
CA PRO A 101 -3.44 -7.38 9.08
C PRO A 101 -4.59 -8.10 9.81
N PHE A 102 -4.27 -9.04 10.69
CA PHE A 102 -5.25 -9.52 11.67
C PHE A 102 -5.52 -8.37 12.64
N GLY A 103 -6.78 -7.92 12.69
CA GLY A 103 -7.24 -6.88 13.62
C GLY A 103 -7.21 -7.33 15.08
#